data_AF-A0A1B7X8D0-F1
#
_entry.id   AF-A0A1B7X8D0-F1
#
_cell.length_a   1.000
_cell.length_b   1.000
_cell.length_c   1.000
_cell.angle_alpha   90.00
_cell.angle_beta   90.00
_cell.angle_gamma   90.00
#
_symmetry.space_group_name_H-M   'P 1'
#
loop_
_entity.id
_entity.type
_entity.pdbx_description
1 polymer ?
#
loop_
_entity_poly.entity_id
_entity_poly.type
_entity_poly.pdbx_seq_one_letter_code
_entity_poly.pdbx_strand_id
1 'polypeptide(L)'
;MIKADNLQLIGQFAVDSGQAIVGDPCYLEDWKNWDRDVDKFEDHVNKVGEYGYLGACNATLGKGFGQLGNLAVAFSTGYGDGLYPVYANINEDGRVGLVVIDFTGEYDVEDN
;
A
#
# COMPACT_ATOMS: atom_id res chain seq x y z
N MET A 1 -2.29 13.99 15.75
CA MET A 1 -1.51 12.75 15.77
C MET A 1 -2.49 11.62 16.05
N ILE A 2 -2.55 10.61 15.18
CA ILE A 2 -3.39 9.43 15.41
C ILE A 2 -2.64 8.53 16.39
N LYS A 3 -3.32 8.03 17.42
CA LYS A 3 -2.82 6.95 18.27
C LYS A 3 -3.44 5.65 17.79
N ALA A 4 -2.62 4.61 17.67
CA ALA A 4 -3.04 3.30 17.20
C ALA A 4 -2.94 2.31 18.37
N ASP A 5 -3.91 2.41 19.29
CA ASP A 5 -4.03 1.52 20.45
C ASP A 5 -5.11 0.46 20.16
N ASN A 6 -5.13 -0.66 20.88
CA ASN A 6 -6.13 -1.74 20.73
C ASN A 6 -6.28 -2.26 19.30
N LEU A 7 -5.17 -2.62 18.68
CA LEU A 7 -5.13 -3.15 17.32
C LEU A 7 -5.42 -4.66 17.34
N GLN A 8 -6.39 -5.09 16.54
CA GLN A 8 -6.68 -6.50 16.32
C GLN A 8 -6.00 -6.97 15.02
N LEU A 9 -5.30 -8.10 15.05
CA LEU A 9 -4.81 -8.75 13.83
C LEU A 9 -6.01 -9.19 12.97
N ILE A 10 -6.09 -8.69 11.74
CA ILE A 10 -7.18 -9.00 10.80
C ILE A 10 -6.72 -9.81 9.58
N GLY A 11 -5.41 -10.01 9.42
CA GLY A 11 -4.87 -10.84 8.35
C GLY A 11 -3.41 -10.52 8.06
N GLN A 12 -2.96 -10.99 6.89
CA GLN A 12 -1.62 -10.75 6.37
C GLN A 12 -1.72 -10.45 4.87
N PHE A 13 -0.75 -9.73 4.32
CA PHE A 13 -0.65 -9.51 2.86
C PHE A 13 0.77 -9.74 2.39
N ALA A 14 0.88 -10.38 1.22
CA ALA A 14 2.15 -10.71 0.59
C ALA A 14 2.54 -9.62 -0.42
N VAL A 15 3.84 -9.34 -0.50
CA VAL A 15 4.44 -8.31 -1.35
C VAL A 15 5.61 -8.92 -2.10
N ASP A 16 5.67 -8.68 -3.41
CA ASP A 16 6.69 -9.19 -4.34
C ASP A 16 7.31 -8.10 -5.23
N SER A 17 6.82 -6.86 -5.10
CA SER A 17 7.23 -5.71 -5.92
C SER A 17 7.97 -4.64 -5.12
N GLY A 18 8.14 -4.84 -3.82
CA GLY A 18 8.55 -3.82 -2.84
C GLY A 18 7.54 -2.67 -2.67
N GLN A 19 6.31 -2.83 -3.16
CA GLN A 19 5.29 -1.78 -3.22
C GLN A 19 3.93 -2.32 -2.82
N ALA A 20 3.08 -1.46 -2.25
CA ALA A 20 1.67 -1.76 -2.04
C ALA A 20 0.82 -0.50 -2.28
N ILE A 21 -0.48 -0.72 -2.50
CA ILE A 21 -1.47 0.34 -2.68
C ILE A 21 -2.62 0.19 -1.68
N VAL A 22 -3.22 1.31 -1.28
CA VAL A 22 -4.55 1.37 -0.67
C VAL A 22 -5.47 2.07 -1.67
N GLY A 23 -6.52 1.37 -2.11
CA GLY A 23 -7.50 1.86 -3.08
C GLY A 23 -8.78 1.03 -3.03
N ASP A 24 -9.85 1.54 -3.64
CA ASP A 24 -11.13 0.82 -3.71
C ASP A 24 -11.05 -0.29 -4.78
N PRO A 25 -11.42 -1.53 -4.46
CA PRO A 25 -11.43 -2.63 -5.43
C PRO A 25 -12.30 -2.37 -6.67
N CYS A 26 -13.25 -1.45 -6.62
CA CYS A 26 -14.07 -1.07 -7.78
C CYS A 26 -13.25 -0.50 -8.94
N TYR A 27 -12.07 0.07 -8.66
CA TYR A 27 -11.21 0.67 -9.68
C TYR A 27 -10.19 -0.30 -10.26
N LEU A 28 -10.19 -1.59 -9.88
CA LEU A 28 -9.18 -2.54 -10.36
C LEU A 28 -9.22 -2.72 -11.88
N GLU A 29 -10.38 -2.55 -12.51
CA GLU A 29 -10.52 -2.63 -13.98
C GLU A 29 -9.81 -1.48 -14.72
N ASP A 30 -9.64 -0.33 -14.07
CA ASP A 30 -8.95 0.84 -14.63
C ASP A 30 -7.43 0.78 -14.42
N TRP A 31 -6.92 -0.24 -13.71
CA TRP A 31 -5.51 -0.36 -13.40
C TRP A 31 -4.68 -0.61 -14.66
N LYS A 32 -3.73 0.29 -14.94
CA LYS A 32 -2.80 0.11 -16.06
C LYS A 32 -1.68 -0.85 -15.67
N ASN A 33 -1.80 -2.08 -16.17
CA ASN A 33 -0.75 -3.10 -16.07
C ASN A 33 0.52 -2.64 -16.79
N TRP A 34 1.68 -3.03 -16.27
CA TRP A 34 2.93 -2.86 -17.00
C TRP A 34 3.14 -4.04 -17.95
N ASP A 35 3.36 -3.72 -19.22
CA ASP A 35 3.75 -4.67 -20.25
C ASP A 35 5.17 -4.34 -20.71
N ARG A 36 6.09 -5.26 -20.44
CA ARG A 36 7.52 -5.11 -20.76
C ARG A 36 7.83 -5.08 -22.26
N ASP A 37 6.92 -5.57 -23.10
CA ASP A 37 7.08 -5.59 -24.55
C ASP A 37 6.57 -4.28 -25.19
N VAL A 38 5.81 -3.49 -24.43
CA VAL A 38 5.21 -2.21 -24.86
C VAL A 38 5.90 -1.02 -24.20
N ASP A 39 6.08 -1.05 -22.89
CA ASP A 39 6.62 0.04 -22.08
C ASP A 39 7.98 -0.32 -21.51
N LYS A 40 8.92 0.63 -21.55
CA LYS A 40 10.19 0.50 -20.86
C LYS A 40 10.00 0.81 -19.38
N PHE A 41 10.64 0.04 -18.50
CA PHE A 41 10.55 0.28 -17.06
C PHE A 41 11.00 1.69 -16.68
N GLU A 42 12.03 2.21 -17.35
CA GLU A 42 12.59 3.55 -17.12
C GLU A 42 11.57 4.67 -17.38
N ASP A 43 10.50 4.39 -18.14
CA ASP A 43 9.45 5.37 -18.42
C ASP A 43 8.60 5.70 -17.19
N HIS A 44 8.73 4.94 -16.08
CA HIS A 44 8.05 5.24 -14.81
C HIS A 44 8.26 6.69 -14.36
N VAL A 45 9.43 7.30 -14.63
CA VAL A 45 9.72 8.70 -14.28
C VAL A 45 8.73 9.70 -14.90
N ASN A 46 8.08 9.31 -16.00
CA ASN A 46 7.10 10.13 -16.74
C ASN A 46 5.64 9.81 -16.37
N LYS A 47 5.39 8.87 -15.45
CA LYS A 47 4.05 8.37 -15.09
C LYS A 47 3.54 8.92 -13.75
N VAL A 48 3.95 10.14 -13.39
CA VAL A 48 3.61 10.78 -12.11
C VAL A 48 2.09 10.80 -11.89
N GLY A 49 1.64 10.18 -10.79
CA GLY A 49 0.23 10.15 -10.40
C GLY A 49 -0.66 9.27 -11.28
N GLU A 50 -0.11 8.50 -12.21
CA GLU A 50 -0.88 7.55 -13.02
C GLU A 50 -1.37 6.37 -12.16
N TYR A 51 -2.65 6.00 -12.31
CA TYR A 51 -3.19 4.80 -11.69
C TYR A 51 -2.78 3.55 -12.50
N GLY A 52 -1.61 3.02 -12.16
CA GLY A 52 -0.99 1.88 -12.82
C GLY A 52 0.37 1.53 -12.24
N TYR A 53 0.94 0.42 -12.70
CA TYR A 53 2.18 -0.13 -12.13
C TYR A 53 3.37 0.84 -12.23
N LEU A 54 3.60 1.45 -13.39
CA LEU A 54 4.69 2.42 -13.56
C LEU A 54 4.44 3.72 -12.79
N GLY A 55 3.18 4.14 -12.59
CA GLY A 55 2.84 5.27 -11.73
C GLY A 55 3.09 4.98 -10.25
N ALA A 56 2.83 3.75 -9.80
CA ALA A 56 3.23 3.29 -8.48
C ALA A 56 4.76 3.30 -8.33
N CYS A 57 5.51 2.75 -9.30
CA CYS A 57 6.98 2.79 -9.30
C CYS A 57 7.51 4.22 -9.21
N ASN A 58 6.90 5.18 -9.92
CA ASN A 58 7.27 6.59 -9.83
C ASN A 58 7.21 7.10 -8.38
N ALA A 59 6.09 6.85 -7.71
CA ALA A 59 5.84 7.31 -6.34
C ALA A 59 6.78 6.64 -5.33
N THR A 60 6.95 5.32 -5.45
CA THR A 60 7.67 4.49 -4.48
C THR A 60 9.19 4.55 -4.64
N LEU A 61 9.71 4.58 -5.87
CA LEU A 61 11.15 4.75 -6.10
C LEU A 61 11.61 6.21 -5.93
N GLY A 62 10.69 7.17 -6.09
CA GLY A 62 10.97 8.58 -5.87
C GLY A 62 10.95 8.96 -4.39
N LYS A 63 9.76 9.21 -3.85
CA LYS A 63 9.58 9.68 -2.46
C LYS A 63 9.42 8.53 -1.46
N GLY A 64 9.17 7.31 -1.93
CA GLY A 64 8.72 6.19 -1.09
C GLY A 64 7.20 6.10 -0.96
N PHE A 65 6.45 7.09 -1.44
CA PHE A 65 4.98 7.10 -1.40
C PHE A 65 4.39 8.22 -2.28
N GLY A 66 3.12 8.07 -2.65
CA GLY A 66 2.41 9.09 -3.43
C GLY A 66 0.99 8.67 -3.79
N GLN A 67 0.20 9.65 -4.20
CA GLN A 67 -1.18 9.45 -4.64
C GLN A 67 -1.21 9.10 -6.14
N LEU A 68 -2.03 8.12 -6.51
CA LEU A 68 -2.30 7.69 -7.88
C LEU A 68 -3.70 8.18 -8.28
N GLY A 69 -3.76 9.31 -9.00
CA GLY A 69 -5.01 9.99 -9.32
C GLY A 69 -5.84 10.30 -8.07
N ASN A 70 -7.14 10.06 -8.10
CA ASN A 70 -8.00 10.11 -6.91
C ASN A 70 -8.44 8.71 -6.47
N LEU A 71 -7.72 7.66 -6.90
CA LEU A 71 -8.17 6.27 -6.81
C LEU A 71 -7.40 5.46 -5.76
N ALA A 72 -6.11 5.75 -5.57
CA ALA A 72 -5.28 5.03 -4.62
C ALA A 72 -4.11 5.85 -4.08
N VAL A 73 -3.48 5.34 -3.02
CA VAL A 73 -2.17 5.77 -2.51
C VAL A 73 -1.21 4.60 -2.63
N ALA A 74 -0.04 4.83 -3.23
CA ALA A 74 1.06 3.87 -3.32
C ALA A 74 2.16 4.20 -2.31
N PHE A 75 2.83 3.18 -1.80
CA PHE A 75 3.96 3.31 -0.87
C PHE A 75 4.92 2.12 -1.00
N SER A 76 6.21 2.40 -0.76
CA SER A 76 7.24 1.39 -0.63
C SER A 76 7.05 0.66 0.68
N THR A 77 7.12 -0.66 0.64
CA THR A 77 7.05 -1.51 1.83
C THR A 77 8.42 -1.52 2.52
N GLY A 78 8.43 -1.59 3.85
CA GLY A 78 9.63 -1.30 4.67
C GLY A 78 10.92 -1.92 4.16
N TYR A 79 11.07 -3.24 4.30
CA TYR A 79 12.23 -3.98 3.80
C TYR A 79 12.04 -4.59 2.40
N GLY A 80 11.02 -4.13 1.66
CA GLY A 80 10.68 -4.65 0.33
C GLY A 80 9.72 -5.84 0.40
N ASP A 81 10.09 -6.95 -0.23
CA ASP A 81 9.22 -8.12 -0.38
C ASP A 81 9.06 -8.90 0.92
N GLY A 82 7.90 -9.53 1.11
CA GLY A 82 7.61 -10.27 2.32
C GLY A 82 6.13 -10.50 2.59
N LEU A 83 5.84 -11.06 3.76
CA LEU A 83 4.50 -11.27 4.28
C LEU A 83 4.33 -10.42 5.54
N TYR A 84 3.44 -9.43 5.48
CA TYR A 84 3.28 -8.43 6.53
C TYR A 84 1.93 -8.56 7.24
N PRO A 85 1.88 -8.39 8.57
CA PRO A 85 0.63 -8.40 9.32
C PRO A 85 -0.20 -7.14 9.04
N VAL A 86 -1.52 -7.32 8.98
CA VAL A 86 -2.50 -6.23 8.87
C VAL A 86 -3.33 -6.22 10.13
N TYR A 87 -3.35 -5.07 10.79
CA TYR A 87 -4.11 -4.83 11.99
C TYR A 87 -5.21 -3.81 11.75
N ALA A 88 -6.27 -3.87 12.56
CA ALA A 88 -7.30 -2.85 12.59
C ALA A 88 -7.68 -2.44 14.01
N ASN A 89 -7.94 -1.15 14.20
CA ASN A 89 -8.70 -0.70 15.36
C ASN A 89 -10.19 -0.81 15.01
N ILE A 90 -10.92 -1.63 15.78
CA ILE A 90 -12.37 -1.79 15.66
C ILE A 90 -13.03 -0.83 16.64
N ASN A 91 -13.88 0.06 16.14
CA ASN A 91 -14.57 1.04 16.97
C ASN A 91 -15.71 0.41 17.79
N GLU A 92 -16.32 1.20 18.67
CA GLU A 92 -17.42 0.74 19.55
C GLU A 92 -18.64 0.18 18.79
N ASP A 93 -18.85 0.61 17.54
CA ASP A 93 -19.94 0.11 16.67
C ASP A 93 -19.57 -1.18 15.92
N GLY A 94 -18.38 -1.76 16.17
CA GLY A 94 -17.89 -2.95 15.47
C GLY A 94 -17.38 -2.68 14.06
N ARG A 95 -17.03 -1.43 13.72
CA ARG A 95 -16.53 -1.03 12.39
C ARG A 95 -15.02 -0.81 12.39
N VAL A 96 -14.39 -1.11 11.26
CA VAL A 96 -12.97 -0.79 11.03
C VAL A 96 -12.81 0.74 10.97
N GLY A 97 -12.15 1.32 11.97
CA GLY A 97 -11.87 2.76 12.05
C GLY A 97 -10.47 3.16 11.61
N LEU A 98 -9.51 2.23 11.75
CA LEU A 98 -8.11 2.41 11.35
C LEU A 98 -7.57 1.07 10.89
N VAL A 99 -6.75 1.08 9.84
CA VAL A 99 -5.93 -0.06 9.42
C VAL A 99 -4.47 0.31 9.56
N VAL A 100 -3.67 -0.59 10.14
CA VAL A 100 -2.23 -0.44 10.33
C VAL A 100 -1.53 -1.65 9.75
N ILE A 101 -0.43 -1.39 9.06
CA ILE A 101 0.50 -2.42 8.62
C ILE A 101 1.84 -2.11 9.29
N ASP A 102 2.39 -3.10 10.00
CA ASP A 102 3.75 -3.02 10.49
C ASP A 102 4.71 -3.66 9.48
N PHE A 103 5.48 -2.82 8.80
CA PHE A 103 6.49 -3.26 7.84
C PHE A 103 7.84 -3.60 8.46
N THR A 104 8.10 -3.18 9.70
CA THR A 104 9.42 -3.28 10.33
C THR A 104 9.43 -4.23 11.53
N GLY A 105 8.26 -4.52 12.11
CA GLY A 105 8.13 -5.29 13.34
C GLY A 105 8.56 -4.49 14.58
N GLU A 106 8.71 -3.17 14.45
CA GLU A 106 9.24 -2.29 15.51
C GLU A 106 8.13 -1.69 16.38
N TYR A 107 6.87 -1.89 16.03
CA TYR A 107 5.75 -1.34 16.79
C TYR A 107 5.23 -2.41 17.75
N ASP A 108 5.22 -2.08 19.04
CA ASP A 108 4.61 -2.93 20.07
C ASP A 108 3.10 -2.99 19.82
N VAL A 109 2.65 -4.07 19.18
CA VAL A 109 1.24 -4.37 19.02
C VAL A 109 0.83 -5.29 20.17
N GLU A 110 0.09 -4.73 21.14
CA GLU A 110 -0.52 -5.55 22.19
C GLU A 110 -1.66 -6.39 21.57
N ASP A 111 -1.44 -7.71 21.49
CA ASP A 111 -2.48 -8.66 21.12
C ASP A 111 -3.53 -8.71 22.25
N ASN A 112 -4.75 -8.23 21.96
CA ASN A 112 -5.92 -8.36 22.85
C ASN A 112 -6.59 -9.72 22.70
#